data_AF-A0A350XNH8-F1
#
_entry.id   AF-A0A350XNH8-F1
#
_cell.length_a   1.000
_cell.length_b   1.000
_cell.length_c   1.000
_cell.angle_alpha   90.00
_cell.angle_beta   90.00
_cell.angle_gamma   90.00
#
_symmetry.space_group_name_H-M   'P 1'
#
loop_
_entity.id
_entity.type
_entity.pdbx_description
1 polymer ?
#
loop_
_entity_poly.entity_id
_entity_poly.type
_entity_poly.pdbx_seq_one_letter_code
_entity_poly.pdbx_strand_id
1 'polypeptide(L)'
;ELRTPLNAILGFSQLINNSPKLAPKHKEYLRIITRSGEHLLALINQVLDLSKIEAGRATLNESSCNLYDLLNGLLDMFRLKANNKGLQLIFSRSPEVPQYIQTDELKLRQVLINLLSNA
;
A
#
# COMPACT_ATOMS: atom_id res chain seq x y z
N GLU A 1 14.94 14.10 -2.69
CA GLU A 1 14.56 15.29 -1.89
C GLU A 1 13.04 15.48 -1.74
N LEU A 2 12.20 14.99 -2.65
CA LEU A 2 10.74 15.19 -2.61
C LEU A 2 10.00 14.52 -1.42
N ARG A 3 10.57 13.48 -0.79
CA ARG A 3 9.92 12.77 0.34
C ARG A 3 9.85 13.61 1.62
N THR A 4 10.89 14.38 1.93
CA THR A 4 11.00 15.16 3.17
C THR A 4 9.90 16.23 3.32
N PRO A 5 9.66 17.11 2.33
CA PRO A 5 8.60 18.12 2.45
C PRO A 5 7.21 17.48 2.48
N LEU A 6 6.99 16.39 1.73
CA LEU A 6 5.69 15.72 1.71
C LEU A 6 5.38 15.01 3.04
N ASN A 7 6.38 14.35 3.63
CA ASN A 7 6.24 13.75 4.96
C ASN A 7 5.95 14.81 6.04
N ALA A 8 6.53 16.00 5.94
CA ALA A 8 6.23 17.11 6.85
C ALA A 8 4.75 17.54 6.72
N ILE A 9 4.24 17.74 5.50
CA ILE A 9 2.83 18.10 5.26
C ILE A 9 1.89 17.03 5.82
N LEU A 10 2.17 15.75 5.58
CA LEU A 10 1.37 14.64 6.10
C LEU A 10 1.41 14.58 7.64
N GLY A 11 2.59 14.75 8.24
CA GLY A 11 2.77 14.76 9.69
C GLY A 11 1.99 15.89 10.36
N PHE A 12 2.10 17.12 9.86
CA PHE A 12 1.33 18.25 10.40
C PHE A 12 -0.17 18.08 10.18
N SER A 13 -0.60 17.53 9.04
CA SER A 13 -2.03 17.27 8.77
C SER A 13 -2.61 16.26 9.77
N GLN A 14 -1.86 15.21 10.12
CA GLN A 14 -2.25 14.23 11.14
C GLN A 14 -2.32 14.86 12.54
N LEU A 15 -1.35 15.69 12.91
CA LEU A 15 -1.35 16.40 14.19
C LEU A 15 -2.58 17.30 14.35
N ILE A 16 -2.94 18.05 13.31
CA ILE A 16 -4.11 18.94 13.33
C ILE A 16 -5.41 18.13 13.38
N ASN A 17 -5.48 16.99 12.67
CA ASN A 17 -6.67 16.15 12.64
C ASN A 17 -7.03 15.55 14.02
N ASN A 18 -6.02 15.35 14.88
CA ASN A 18 -6.19 14.88 16.25
C ASN A 18 -6.64 15.97 17.24
N SER A 19 -6.78 17.22 16.79
CA SER A 19 -7.20 18.33 17.66
C SER A 19 -8.71 18.25 17.99
N PRO A 20 -9.08 18.25 19.29
CA PRO A 20 -10.48 18.10 19.72
C PRO A 20 -11.37 19.30 19.37
N LYS A 21 -10.79 20.46 19.03
CA LYS A 21 -11.52 21.71 18.73
C LYS A 21 -11.78 21.91 17.23
N LEU A 22 -11.51 20.91 16.39
CA LEU A 22 -11.56 21.08 14.94
C LEU A 22 -13.00 20.97 14.39
N ALA A 23 -13.45 22.03 13.70
CA ALA A 23 -14.75 22.04 13.04
C ALA A 23 -14.89 20.90 12.00
N PRO A 24 -16.08 20.29 11.84
CA PRO A 24 -16.29 19.15 10.93
C PRO A 24 -15.81 19.41 9.49
N LYS A 25 -16.05 20.61 8.95
CA LYS A 25 -15.62 21.02 7.62
C LYS A 25 -14.08 21.02 7.45
N HIS A 26 -13.34 21.38 8.50
CA HIS A 26 -11.88 21.34 8.48
C HIS A 26 -11.34 19.92 8.61
N LYS A 27 -12.03 19.02 9.33
CA LYS A 27 -11.70 17.58 9.33
C LYS A 27 -11.82 17.00 7.92
N GLU A 28 -12.85 17.40 7.17
CA GLU A 28 -13.03 16.94 5.79
C GLU A 28 -11.91 17.44 4.87
N TYR A 29 -11.50 18.71 4.99
CA TYR A 29 -10.36 19.24 4.25
C TYR A 29 -9.05 18.53 4.61
N LEU A 30 -8.79 18.26 5.89
CA LEU A 30 -7.62 17.49 6.31
C LEU A 30 -7.64 16.07 5.74
N ARG A 31 -8.79 15.39 5.76
CA ARG A 31 -8.94 14.08 5.15
C ARG A 31 -8.58 14.09 3.66
N ILE A 32 -9.00 15.13 2.92
CA ILE A 32 -8.66 15.30 1.51
C ILE A 32 -7.15 15.54 1.35
N ILE A 33 -6.55 16.43 2.14
CA ILE A 33 -5.11 16.72 2.11
C ILE A 33 -4.30 15.47 2.39
N THR A 34 -4.63 14.71 3.44
CA THR A 34 -3.94 13.47 3.81
C THR A 34 -4.04 12.44 2.70
N ARG A 35 -5.25 12.18 2.17
CA ARG A 35 -5.44 11.21 1.08
C ARG A 35 -4.66 11.59 -0.18
N SER A 36 -4.69 12.86 -0.57
CA SER A 36 -3.96 13.35 -1.74
C SER A 36 -2.44 13.30 -1.53
N GLY A 37 -1.97 13.63 -0.33
CA GLY A 37 -0.55 13.55 0.03
C GLY A 37 -0.02 12.12 0.04
N GLU A 38 -0.77 11.17 0.60
CA GLU A 38 -0.45 9.74 0.57
C GLU A 38 -0.40 9.21 -0.87
N HIS A 39 -1.36 9.61 -1.70
CA HIS A 39 -1.39 9.24 -3.12
C HIS A 39 -0.17 9.78 -3.87
N LEU A 40 0.18 11.06 -3.70
CA LEU A 40 1.35 11.66 -4.32
C LEU A 40 2.65 10.99 -3.85
N LEU A 41 2.75 10.67 -2.56
CA LEU A 41 3.92 9.98 -2.00
C LEU A 41 4.08 8.59 -2.63
N ALA A 42 2.98 7.86 -2.83
CA ALA A 42 2.98 6.58 -3.52
C ALA A 42 3.47 6.72 -4.97
N LEU A 43 3.01 7.72 -5.73
CA LEU A 43 3.47 7.99 -7.09
C LEU A 43 4.97 8.33 -7.14
N ILE A 44 5.45 9.19 -6.24
CA ILE A 44 6.88 9.51 -6.13
C ILE A 44 7.70 8.26 -5.85
N ASN A 45 7.23 7.39 -4.95
CA ASN A 45 7.92 6.14 -4.64
C ASN A 45 7.95 5.19 -5.85
N GLN A 46 6.85 5.06 -6.58
CA GLN A 46 6.79 4.25 -7.80
C GLN A 46 7.76 4.75 -8.87
N VAL A 47 7.84 6.06 -9.10
CA VAL A 47 8.80 6.65 -10.05
C VAL A 47 10.23 6.38 -9.63
N LEU A 48 10.56 6.60 -8.34
CA LEU A 48 11.91 6.34 -7.83
C LEU A 48 12.31 4.85 -7.93
N ASP A 49 11.38 3.94 -7.67
CA ASP A 49 11.63 2.51 -7.79
C ASP A 49 11.81 2.10 -9.26
N LEU A 50 11.03 2.65 -10.19
CA LEU A 50 11.23 2.46 -11.62
C LEU A 50 12.60 2.99 -12.09
N SER A 51 12.98 4.20 -11.68
CA SER A 51 14.30 4.76 -12.03
C SER A 51 15.47 3.92 -11.50
N LYS A 52 15.31 3.23 -10.35
CA LYS A 52 16.32 2.28 -9.86
C LYS A 52 16.41 1.04 -10.74
N ILE A 53 15.26 0.52 -11.20
CA ILE A 53 15.20 -0.63 -12.11
C ILE A 53 15.85 -0.28 -13.44
N GLU A 54 15.48 0.84 -14.06
CA GLU A 54 16.04 1.29 -15.34
C GLU A 54 17.56 1.57 -15.26
N ALA A 55 18.04 2.04 -14.11
CA ALA A 55 19.47 2.24 -13.88
C ALA A 55 20.23 0.95 -13.51
N GLY A 56 19.58 -0.22 -13.49
CA GLY A 56 20.18 -1.50 -13.09
C GLY A 56 20.57 -1.58 -11.61
N ARG A 57 20.04 -0.68 -10.76
CA ARG A 57 20.35 -0.58 -9.32
C ARG A 57 19.28 -1.20 -8.44
N ALA A 58 18.26 -1.83 -9.02
CA ALA A 58 17.26 -2.55 -8.26
C ALA A 58 17.84 -3.87 -7.76
N THR A 59 17.80 -4.08 -6.45
CA THR A 59 18.13 -5.35 -5.81
C THR A 59 16.86 -5.99 -5.27
N LEU A 60 16.83 -7.33 -5.28
CA LEU A 60 15.84 -8.12 -4.55
C LEU A 60 16.44 -8.48 -3.20
N ASN A 61 15.68 -8.26 -2.14
CA ASN A 61 16.03 -8.75 -0.81
C ASN A 61 15.35 -10.09 -0.60
N GLU A 62 15.90 -11.13 -1.23
CA GLU A 62 15.35 -12.48 -1.14
C GLU A 62 15.48 -13.05 0.26
N SER A 63 14.38 -13.60 0.76
CA SER A 63 14.30 -14.26 2.05
C SER A 63 13.20 -15.33 2.03
N SER A 64 13.19 -16.18 3.05
CA SER A 64 12.10 -17.14 3.24
C SER A 64 10.82 -16.37 3.60
N CYS A 65 9.85 -16.41 2.69
CA CYS A 65 8.55 -15.78 2.86
C CYS A 65 7.48 -16.86 3.14
N ASN A 66 6.68 -16.68 4.19
CA ASN A 66 5.45 -17.45 4.37
C ASN A 66 4.37 -16.91 3.41
N LEU A 67 4.27 -17.53 2.25
CA LEU A 67 3.32 -17.15 1.20
C LEU A 67 1.88 -17.22 1.69
N TYR A 68 1.57 -18.14 2.62
CA TYR A 68 0.20 -18.31 3.11
C TYR A 68 -0.22 -17.12 3.98
N ASP A 69 0.66 -16.66 4.86
CA ASP A 69 0.40 -15.48 5.70
C ASP A 69 0.28 -14.22 4.85
N LEU A 70 1.16 -14.07 3.85
CA LEU A 70 1.09 -12.97 2.87
C LEU A 70 -0.27 -12.92 2.18
N LEU A 71 -0.73 -14.05 1.63
CA LEU A 71 -1.99 -14.14 0.89
C LEU A 71 -3.21 -13.96 1.80
N ASN A 72 -3.19 -14.51 3.02
CA ASN A 72 -4.27 -14.32 3.99
C ASN A 72 -4.41 -12.83 4.37
N GLY A 73 -3.29 -12.14 4.63
CA GLY A 73 -3.32 -10.71 4.91
C GLY A 73 -3.88 -9.87 3.76
N LEU A 74 -3.58 -10.25 2.51
CA LEU A 74 -4.18 -9.60 1.33
C LEU A 74 -5.67 -9.87 1.23
N LEU A 75 -6.10 -11.12 1.47
CA LEU A 75 -7.50 -11.51 1.43
C LEU A 75 -8.33 -10.69 2.43
N ASP A 76 -7.87 -10.55 3.67
CA ASP A 76 -8.57 -9.77 4.69
C ASP A 76 -8.66 -8.28 4.32
N MET A 77 -7.58 -7.72 3.78
CA MET A 77 -7.56 -6.32 3.32
C MET A 77 -8.55 -6.07 2.17
N PHE A 78 -8.68 -7.00 1.22
CA PHE A 78 -9.52 -6.82 0.04
C PHE A 78 -10.96 -7.29 0.23
N ARG A 79 -11.25 -8.19 1.19
CA ARG A 79 -12.62 -8.60 1.54
C ARG A 79 -13.51 -7.40 1.88
N LEU A 80 -13.02 -6.49 2.74
CA LEU A 80 -13.78 -5.30 3.10
C LEU A 80 -14.02 -4.38 1.89
N LYS A 81 -13.00 -4.20 1.04
CA LYS A 81 -13.11 -3.38 -0.18
C LYS A 81 -14.09 -3.96 -1.19
N ALA A 82 -14.06 -5.29 -1.40
CA ALA A 82 -14.97 -5.98 -2.29
C ALA A 82 -16.41 -5.88 -1.78
N ASN A 83 -16.65 -6.13 -0.50
CA ASN A 83 -17.97 -5.99 0.13
C ASN A 83 -18.54 -4.56 -0.01
N ASN A 84 -17.71 -3.54 0.23
CA ASN A 84 -18.13 -2.14 0.07
C ASN A 84 -18.48 -1.78 -1.38
N LYS A 85 -17.94 -2.51 -2.36
CA LYS A 85 -18.27 -2.38 -3.79
C LYS A 85 -19.38 -3.34 -4.24
N GLY A 86 -19.93 -4.18 -3.35
CA GLY A 86 -20.89 -5.23 -3.71
C GLY A 86 -20.30 -6.33 -4.60
N LEU A 87 -18.98 -6.52 -4.58
CA LEU A 87 -18.27 -7.50 -5.39
C LEU A 87 -17.98 -8.78 -4.62
N GLN A 88 -18.03 -9.92 -5.30
CA GLN A 88 -17.61 -11.20 -4.74
C GLN A 88 -16.11 -11.41 -4.95
N LEU A 89 -15.36 -11.58 -3.85
CA LEU A 89 -13.95 -11.93 -3.89
C LEU A 89 -13.78 -13.44 -3.67
N ILE A 90 -13.41 -14.17 -4.72
CA ILE A 90 -13.13 -15.61 -4.67
C ILE A 90 -11.61 -15.80 -4.57
N PHE A 91 -11.16 -16.49 -3.53
CA PHE A 91 -9.77 -16.84 -3.33
C PHE A 91 -9.61 -18.36 -3.32
N SER A 92 -8.84 -18.89 -4.27
CA SER A 92 -8.55 -20.32 -4.40
C SER A 92 -7.04 -20.51 -4.50
N ARG A 93 -6.51 -21.46 -3.73
CA ARG A 93 -5.10 -21.81 -3.71
C ARG A 93 -4.96 -23.30 -3.98
N SER A 94 -4.17 -23.66 -4.98
CA SER A 94 -3.86 -25.06 -5.27
C SER A 94 -3.08 -25.70 -4.11
N PRO A 95 -3.33 -26.97 -3.76
CA PRO A 95 -2.52 -27.72 -2.79
C PRO A 95 -1.03 -27.82 -3.16
N GLU A 96 -0.70 -27.68 -4.44
CA GLU A 96 0.68 -27.73 -4.95
C GLU A 96 1.48 -26.46 -4.63
N VAL A 97 0.82 -25.38 -4.19
CA VAL A 97 1.49 -24.13 -3.83
C VAL A 97 2.18 -24.29 -2.48
N PRO A 98 3.52 -24.16 -2.41
CA PRO A 98 4.25 -24.31 -1.16
C PRO A 98 3.91 -23.18 -0.19
N GLN A 99 3.97 -23.48 1.11
CA GLN A 99 3.77 -22.49 2.16
C GLN A 99 4.93 -21.48 2.22
N TYR A 100 6.16 -21.94 2.03
CA TYR A 100 7.35 -21.11 2.08
C TYR A 100 8.03 -21.02 0.71
N ILE A 101 8.40 -19.81 0.30
CA ILE A 101 9.13 -19.54 -0.95
C ILE A 101 10.30 -18.60 -0.68
N GLN A 102 11.33 -18.63 -1.53
CA GLN A 102 12.40 -17.62 -1.54
C GLN A 102 11.99 -16.46 -2.44
N THR A 103 11.78 -15.28 -1.86
CA THR A 103 11.36 -14.08 -2.59
C THR A 103 11.63 -12.82 -1.77
N ASP A 104 11.50 -11.66 -2.40
CA ASP A 104 11.33 -10.38 -1.71
C ASP A 104 9.83 -10.21 -1.35
N GLU A 105 9.49 -10.46 -0.08
CA GLU A 105 8.09 -10.39 0.40
C GLU A 105 7.46 -9.02 0.15
N LEU A 106 8.19 -7.94 0.40
CA LEU A 106 7.67 -6.58 0.31
C LEU A 106 7.32 -6.23 -1.13
N LYS A 107 8.20 -6.58 -2.09
CA LYS A 107 7.93 -6.37 -3.51
C LYS A 107 6.79 -7.26 -4.01
N LEU A 108 6.76 -8.54 -3.63
CA LEU A 108 5.67 -9.45 -4.01
C LEU A 108 4.31 -8.95 -3.50
N ARG A 109 4.25 -8.53 -2.23
CA ARG A 109 3.05 -7.92 -1.63
C ARG A 109 2.59 -6.72 -2.46
N GLN A 110 3.49 -5.82 -2.82
CA GLN A 110 3.15 -4.63 -3.60
C GLN A 110 2.59 -4.98 -4.98
N VAL A 111 3.20 -5.96 -5.68
CA VAL A 111 2.70 -6.43 -6.98
C VAL A 111 1.27 -6.95 -6.84
N LEU A 112 1.01 -7.81 -5.86
CA LEU A 112 -0.32 -8.37 -5.63
C LEU A 112 -1.35 -7.29 -5.25
N ILE A 113 -0.97 -6.30 -4.43
CA ILE A 113 -1.84 -5.16 -4.10
C ILE A 113 -2.19 -4.36 -5.35
N ASN A 114 -1.22 -4.12 -6.24
CA ASN A 114 -1.44 -3.37 -7.47
C ASN A 114 -2.41 -4.11 -8.40
N LEU A 115 -2.22 -5.42 -8.58
CA LEU A 115 -3.12 -6.25 -9.39
C LEU A 115 -4.54 -6.26 -8.84
N LEU A 116 -4.70 -6.48 -7.53
CA LEU A 116 -6.01 -6.55 -6.87
C LEU A 116 -6.70 -5.18 -6.77
N SER A 117 -5.96 -4.08 -6.69
CA SER A 117 -6.54 -2.73 -6.65
C SER A 117 -7.04 -2.25 -8.00
N ASN A 118 -6.46 -2.78 -9.09
CA ASN A 118 -6.86 -2.48 -10.46
C ASN A 118 -8.02 -3.34 -10.97
N ALA A 119 -8.31 -4.46 -10.29
CA ALA A 119 -9.48 -5.30 -10.54
C ALA A 119 -10.78 -4.67 -9.99
#